data_AF-A0A453BW22-F1
#
_entry.id   AF-A0A453BW22-F1
#
_cell.length_a   1.000
_cell.length_b   1.000
_cell.length_c   1.000
_cell.angle_alpha   90.00
_cell.angle_beta   90.00
_cell.angle_gamma   90.00
#
_symmetry.space_group_name_H-M   'P 1'
#
loop_
_entity.id
_entity.type
_entity.pdbx_description
1 polymer ?
#
loop_
_entity_poly.entity_id
_entity_poly.type
_entity_poly.pdbx_seq_one_letter_code
_entity_poly.pdbx_strand_id
1 'polypeptide(L)'
;RAIAAKPHPPQTLAAAAAGATSTTRKLAAMAGNREAFRVAVGNTLERRLFYVPSFKIYGGVAGLYDYGPPGCAVKANVLAFWRQHFVLEEGMLEVDCPCVTPEVVLKASGHVEKFTDLMVKDEKTGSCYRADHLLKDFCKEKLENDNTLSPQKEEELNHILAVLDDLSAEQLGAKIKEYGIAAPDTKNPLSDPYPFNLMFQTSIGPSGLSTGYMRPETAQGIFVNFKDLYYYNGNKLPFAAAQIGQAFRNEISPRQGLLRVREFTLAEIEHFVDPEDKSHPKFSDVSDLEFLMFPREDQLTGRSATRVRLGEAVSEGTVNNETLGFFIGRVYLFLTQLGIDKDRLRFRQHLPNEMAHYAADCWDAEIECSYGWIECVGIADRSAYDLRAHSDKSGVPLEAHEKFAEPREVEKLVITPSKKELGLAFKGDQKMVLEALEVSFVSTLTCHILLLLCWPTLKFLR
;
A
#
# COMPACT_ATOMS: atom_id res chain seq x y z
N ARG A 1 -87.77 -9.31 -32.31
CA ARG A 1 -86.99 -8.81 -31.14
C ARG A 1 -85.51 -8.97 -31.52
N ALA A 2 -84.99 -8.08 -32.37
CA ALA A 2 -84.18 -6.88 -32.02
C ALA A 2 -82.82 -7.28 -31.39
N ILE A 3 -81.70 -7.30 -32.14
CA ILE A 3 -80.67 -6.21 -32.36
C ILE A 3 -79.82 -6.04 -31.06
N ALA A 4 -78.48 -5.94 -30.97
CA ALA A 4 -77.31 -5.63 -31.82
C ALA A 4 -76.03 -6.14 -31.07
N ALA A 5 -74.97 -6.63 -31.74
CA ALA A 5 -73.72 -5.96 -32.18
C ALA A 5 -72.63 -5.66 -31.10
N LYS A 6 -71.41 -6.11 -31.45
CA LYS A 6 -70.02 -6.05 -30.90
C LYS A 6 -69.48 -4.65 -30.46
N PRO A 7 -68.29 -4.48 -29.80
CA PRO A 7 -67.00 -5.20 -30.02
C PRO A 7 -66.03 -5.50 -28.82
N HIS A 8 -64.98 -6.29 -29.14
CA HIS A 8 -63.77 -6.68 -28.36
C HIS A 8 -62.64 -5.58 -28.38
N PRO A 9 -61.38 -5.83 -27.92
CA PRO A 9 -60.79 -5.88 -26.56
C PRO A 9 -59.62 -4.83 -26.45
N PRO A 10 -58.59 -4.87 -25.55
CA PRO A 10 -57.56 -5.93 -25.46
C PRO A 10 -57.09 -6.29 -24.03
N GLN A 11 -56.36 -7.40 -23.98
CA GLN A 11 -55.57 -7.94 -22.87
C GLN A 11 -54.61 -6.92 -22.24
N THR A 12 -54.39 -7.00 -20.93
CA THR A 12 -53.07 -7.21 -20.26
C THR A 12 -53.08 -6.72 -18.80
N LEU A 13 -52.32 -7.43 -17.95
CA LEU A 13 -51.70 -7.05 -16.65
C LEU A 13 -51.94 -8.08 -15.53
N ALA A 14 -51.42 -9.29 -15.75
CA ALA A 14 -51.11 -10.22 -14.67
C ALA A 14 -49.92 -11.10 -15.06
N ALA A 15 -48.77 -10.47 -15.35
CA ALA A 15 -47.49 -11.16 -15.50
C ALA A 15 -46.34 -10.13 -15.52
N ALA A 16 -45.92 -9.64 -14.35
CA ALA A 16 -44.70 -8.85 -14.22
C ALA A 16 -44.17 -8.87 -12.77
N ALA A 17 -43.77 -10.05 -12.27
CA ALA A 17 -42.97 -10.17 -11.04
C ALA A 17 -42.19 -11.50 -10.97
N ALA A 18 -41.80 -12.07 -12.11
CA ALA A 18 -41.07 -13.33 -12.17
C ALA A 18 -39.91 -13.21 -13.15
N GLY A 19 -38.81 -12.62 -12.70
CA GLY A 19 -37.63 -12.39 -13.54
C GLY A 19 -36.40 -11.94 -12.75
N ALA A 20 -36.20 -12.47 -11.53
CA ALA A 20 -34.87 -12.48 -10.92
C ALA A 20 -34.36 -13.91 -11.06
N THR A 21 -33.25 -14.10 -11.77
CA THR A 21 -32.62 -15.41 -11.96
C THR A 21 -32.35 -16.06 -10.59
N SER A 22 -32.46 -17.39 -10.52
CA SER A 22 -32.23 -18.18 -9.28
C SER A 22 -30.92 -17.79 -8.56
N THR A 23 -29.91 -17.38 -9.33
CA THR A 23 -28.61 -16.90 -8.85
C THR A 23 -28.73 -15.56 -8.11
N THR A 24 -29.45 -14.57 -8.62
CA THR A 24 -29.64 -13.27 -7.96
C THR A 24 -30.40 -13.40 -6.64
N ARG A 25 -31.43 -14.27 -6.58
CA ARG A 25 -32.12 -14.56 -5.31
C ARG A 25 -31.23 -15.28 -4.29
N LYS A 26 -30.35 -16.18 -4.74
CA LYS A 26 -29.34 -16.82 -3.87
C LYS A 26 -28.30 -15.83 -3.37
N LEU A 27 -27.79 -14.95 -4.24
CA LEU A 27 -26.81 -13.91 -3.88
C LEU A 27 -27.40 -12.91 -2.87
N ALA A 28 -28.63 -12.44 -3.09
CA ALA A 28 -29.33 -11.57 -2.15
C ALA A 28 -29.61 -12.24 -0.79
N ALA A 29 -30.00 -13.53 -0.80
CA ALA A 29 -30.19 -14.31 0.43
C ALA A 29 -28.85 -14.56 1.17
N MET A 30 -27.76 -14.80 0.44
CA MET A 30 -26.40 -14.93 0.99
C MET A 30 -25.89 -13.59 1.55
N ALA A 31 -26.16 -12.47 0.88
CA ALA A 31 -25.83 -11.13 1.34
C ALA A 31 -26.61 -10.76 2.62
N GLY A 32 -27.91 -11.06 2.67
CA GLY A 32 -28.74 -10.90 3.87
C GLY A 32 -28.25 -11.76 5.05
N ASN A 33 -27.77 -12.97 4.77
CA ASN A 33 -27.17 -13.85 5.78
C ASN A 33 -25.82 -13.30 6.29
N ARG A 34 -24.97 -12.75 5.40
CA ARG A 34 -23.70 -12.13 5.77
C ARG A 34 -23.90 -10.90 6.69
N GLU A 35 -24.86 -10.03 6.39
CA GLU A 35 -25.17 -8.88 7.24
C GLU A 35 -25.72 -9.30 8.61
N ALA A 36 -26.68 -10.24 8.64
CA ALA A 36 -27.21 -10.76 9.89
C ALA A 36 -26.12 -11.38 10.76
N PHE A 37 -25.18 -12.12 10.14
CA PHE A 37 -24.01 -12.67 10.81
C PHE A 37 -23.10 -11.57 11.37
N ARG A 38 -22.77 -10.53 10.59
CA ARG A 38 -21.97 -9.38 11.05
C ARG A 38 -22.57 -8.72 12.28
N VAL A 39 -23.86 -8.42 12.23
CA VAL A 39 -24.58 -7.78 13.35
C VAL A 39 -24.55 -8.69 14.58
N ALA A 40 -24.79 -9.99 14.42
CA ALA A 40 -24.75 -10.94 15.53
C ALA A 40 -23.35 -11.06 16.18
N VAL A 41 -22.29 -11.12 15.37
CA VAL A 41 -20.90 -11.18 15.83
C VAL A 41 -20.51 -9.86 16.50
N GLY A 42 -20.74 -8.72 15.84
CA GLY A 42 -20.44 -7.39 16.38
C GLY A 42 -21.12 -7.15 17.74
N ASN A 43 -22.43 -7.44 17.83
CA ASN A 43 -23.17 -7.34 19.09
C ASN A 43 -22.60 -8.25 20.19
N THR A 44 -22.12 -9.43 19.83
CA THR A 44 -21.51 -10.36 20.79
C THR A 44 -20.16 -9.84 21.28
N LEU A 45 -19.30 -9.37 20.38
CA LEU A 45 -17.98 -8.81 20.70
C LEU A 45 -18.12 -7.57 21.59
N GLU A 46 -19.03 -6.65 21.27
CA GLU A 46 -19.30 -5.47 22.10
C GLU A 46 -19.89 -5.83 23.47
N ARG A 47 -20.92 -6.69 23.51
CA ARG A 47 -21.56 -7.12 24.77
C ARG A 47 -20.58 -7.85 25.70
N ARG A 48 -19.61 -8.56 25.14
CA ARG A 48 -18.56 -9.27 25.87
C ARG A 48 -17.31 -8.40 26.11
N LEU A 49 -17.34 -7.13 25.71
CA LEU A 49 -16.23 -6.17 25.85
C LEU A 49 -14.92 -6.68 25.24
N PHE A 50 -14.97 -7.30 24.05
CA PHE A 50 -13.75 -7.50 23.26
C PHE A 50 -13.23 -6.16 22.76
N TYR A 51 -14.10 -5.34 22.18
CA TYR A 51 -13.82 -3.94 21.89
C TYR A 51 -15.12 -3.13 21.99
N VAL A 52 -14.99 -1.81 22.16
CA VAL A 52 -16.12 -0.86 22.14
C VAL A 52 -15.69 0.44 21.44
N PRO A 53 -16.62 1.21 20.85
CA PRO A 53 -16.30 2.54 20.34
C PRO A 53 -15.69 3.43 21.43
N SER A 54 -14.54 4.04 21.17
CA SER A 54 -13.87 4.92 22.13
C SER A 54 -14.70 6.16 22.42
N PHE A 55 -14.61 6.66 23.66
CA PHE A 55 -15.31 7.88 24.11
C PHE A 55 -16.84 7.82 23.98
N LYS A 56 -17.44 6.63 24.06
CA LYS A 56 -18.90 6.40 23.86
C LYS A 56 -19.80 7.34 24.67
N ILE A 57 -19.45 7.65 25.92
CA ILE A 57 -20.23 8.55 26.78
C ILE A 57 -20.18 10.02 26.33
N TYR A 58 -19.23 10.39 25.47
CA TYR A 58 -19.07 11.70 24.85
C TYR A 58 -19.59 11.75 23.40
N GLY A 59 -20.34 10.73 22.96
CA GLY A 59 -20.84 10.61 21.59
C GLY A 59 -19.97 9.76 20.66
N GLY A 60 -18.79 9.34 21.13
CA GLY A 60 -17.87 8.50 20.39
C GLY A 60 -17.12 9.22 19.26
N VAL A 61 -16.05 8.59 18.77
CA VAL A 61 -15.30 9.05 17.59
C VAL A 61 -15.16 7.90 16.61
N ALA A 62 -15.68 8.08 15.39
CA ALA A 62 -15.61 7.05 14.35
C ALA A 62 -14.14 6.69 14.03
N GLY A 63 -13.86 5.39 13.92
CA GLY A 63 -12.52 4.87 13.66
C GLY A 63 -11.62 4.76 14.90
N LEU A 64 -12.10 5.05 16.12
CA LEU A 64 -11.37 4.82 17.36
C LEU A 64 -12.11 3.80 18.23
N TYR A 65 -11.37 2.81 18.74
CA TYR A 65 -11.93 1.72 19.54
C TYR A 65 -11.04 1.39 20.75
N ASP A 66 -11.70 1.15 21.89
CA ASP A 66 -11.07 0.68 23.10
C ASP A 66 -11.19 -0.85 23.15
N TYR A 67 -10.08 -1.55 23.35
CA TYR A 67 -10.09 -2.99 23.60
C TYR A 67 -10.42 -3.24 25.07
N GLY A 68 -11.44 -4.06 25.34
CA GLY A 68 -11.76 -4.49 26.71
C GLY A 68 -10.94 -5.72 27.11
N PRO A 69 -11.14 -6.27 28.33
CA PRO A 69 -10.26 -7.29 28.90
C PRO A 69 -9.98 -8.51 28.00
N PRO A 70 -10.99 -9.18 27.40
CA PRO A 70 -10.73 -10.30 26.50
C PRO A 70 -10.07 -9.87 25.17
N GLY A 71 -10.39 -8.68 24.65
CA GLY A 71 -9.74 -8.16 23.45
C GLY A 71 -8.26 -7.83 23.66
N CYS A 72 -7.93 -7.25 24.81
CA CYS A 72 -6.54 -7.04 25.24
C CYS A 72 -5.78 -8.36 25.34
N ALA A 73 -6.38 -9.40 25.92
CA ALA A 73 -5.76 -10.72 26.02
C ALA A 73 -5.51 -11.34 24.63
N VAL A 74 -6.50 -11.30 23.72
CA VAL A 74 -6.33 -11.78 22.34
C VAL A 74 -5.21 -11.01 21.64
N LYS A 75 -5.23 -9.68 21.69
CA LYS A 75 -4.21 -8.83 21.07
C LYS A 75 -2.81 -9.14 21.62
N ALA A 76 -2.67 -9.27 22.94
CA ALA A 76 -1.39 -9.61 23.58
C ALA A 76 -0.88 -10.99 23.11
N ASN A 77 -1.75 -11.99 23.03
CA ASN A 77 -1.39 -13.33 22.57
C ASN A 77 -0.97 -13.34 21.09
N VAL A 78 -1.70 -12.61 20.23
CA VAL A 78 -1.36 -12.48 18.81
C VAL A 78 0.02 -11.83 18.64
N LEU A 79 0.29 -10.73 19.36
CA LEU A 79 1.58 -10.04 19.29
C LEU A 79 2.74 -10.88 19.87
N ALA A 80 2.48 -11.63 20.95
CA ALA A 80 3.47 -12.54 21.52
C ALA A 80 3.80 -13.68 20.55
N PHE A 81 2.79 -14.27 19.92
CA PHE A 81 2.98 -15.30 18.91
C PHE A 81 3.69 -14.75 17.66
N TRP A 82 3.36 -13.54 17.21
CA TRP A 82 4.07 -12.89 16.10
C TRP A 82 5.55 -12.69 16.41
N ARG A 83 5.90 -12.24 17.62
CA ARG A 83 7.30 -12.14 18.05
C ARG A 83 8.00 -13.49 18.03
N GLN A 84 7.36 -14.53 18.55
CA GLN A 84 7.93 -15.88 18.52
C GLN A 84 8.14 -16.37 17.09
N HIS A 85 7.15 -16.17 16.23
CA HIS A 85 7.14 -16.67 14.86
C HIS A 85 8.11 -15.91 13.94
N PHE A 86 8.26 -14.59 14.08
CA PHE A 86 9.12 -13.83 13.18
C PHE A 86 10.40 -13.37 13.88
N VAL A 87 10.28 -12.56 14.92
CA VAL A 87 11.42 -11.90 15.58
C VAL A 87 12.40 -12.92 16.15
N LEU A 88 11.92 -13.86 16.96
CA LEU A 88 12.78 -14.82 17.65
C LEU A 88 13.30 -15.91 16.72
N GLU A 89 12.45 -16.47 15.86
CA GLU A 89 12.82 -17.56 14.94
C GLU A 89 13.85 -17.13 13.88
N GLU A 90 13.77 -15.89 13.40
CA GLU A 90 14.68 -15.35 12.38
C GLU A 90 15.78 -14.45 12.96
N GLY A 91 15.85 -14.32 14.30
CA GLY A 91 16.88 -13.51 14.97
C GLY A 91 16.83 -12.02 14.58
N MET A 92 15.63 -11.48 14.38
CA MET A 92 15.44 -10.10 13.92
C MET A 92 15.75 -9.09 15.04
N LEU A 93 16.19 -7.90 14.63
CA LEU A 93 16.45 -6.79 15.54
C LEU A 93 15.14 -6.03 15.83
N GLU A 94 14.45 -6.38 16.91
CA GLU A 94 13.26 -5.64 17.36
C GLU A 94 13.66 -4.25 17.91
N VAL A 95 13.04 -3.20 17.39
CA VAL A 95 13.22 -1.80 17.83
C VAL A 95 11.90 -1.16 18.20
N ASP A 96 11.96 -0.10 19.01
CA ASP A 96 10.80 0.73 19.36
C ASP A 96 11.12 2.20 19.09
N CYS A 97 10.52 2.75 18.04
CA CYS A 97 10.69 4.15 17.64
C CYS A 97 9.51 5.03 18.12
N PRO A 98 9.70 6.36 18.27
CA PRO A 98 8.61 7.27 18.59
C PRO A 98 7.47 7.27 17.56
N CYS A 99 6.26 7.59 18.01
CA CYS A 99 5.11 7.80 17.12
C CYS A 99 5.12 9.18 16.45
N VAL A 100 5.63 10.20 17.16
CA VAL A 100 5.72 11.58 16.65
C VAL A 100 6.93 11.67 15.72
N THR A 101 6.69 12.04 14.47
CA THR A 101 7.69 12.07 13.40
C THR A 101 7.83 13.49 12.85
N PRO A 102 9.04 14.08 12.80
CA PRO A 102 9.26 15.38 12.18
C PRO A 102 8.86 15.39 10.70
N GLU A 103 8.27 16.49 10.23
CA GLU A 103 7.82 16.64 8.82
C GLU A 103 8.90 16.28 7.80
N VAL A 104 10.16 16.64 8.06
CA VAL A 104 11.27 16.39 7.12
C VAL A 104 11.47 14.91 6.80
N VAL A 105 11.21 14.02 7.76
CA VAL A 105 11.36 12.56 7.58
C VAL A 105 10.25 12.04 6.66
N LEU A 106 9.01 12.45 6.90
CA LEU A 106 7.86 12.04 6.07
C LEU A 106 7.88 12.70 4.69
N LYS A 107 8.49 13.88 4.57
CA LYS A 107 8.78 14.49 3.28
C LYS A 107 9.85 13.72 2.50
N ALA A 108 10.90 13.24 3.18
CA ALA A 108 11.92 12.40 2.54
C ALA A 108 11.31 11.12 1.95
N SER A 109 10.47 10.43 2.74
CA SER A 109 9.78 9.21 2.31
C SER A 109 8.65 9.43 1.28
N GLY A 110 8.30 10.69 0.95
CA GLY A 110 7.23 11.04 0.02
C GLY A 110 5.81 11.01 0.59
N HIS A 111 5.62 10.64 1.87
CA HIS A 111 4.30 10.62 2.51
C HIS A 111 3.62 11.99 2.53
N VAL A 112 4.34 13.08 2.76
CA VAL A 112 3.73 14.42 2.79
C VAL A 112 3.07 14.79 1.45
N GLU A 113 3.62 14.28 0.34
CA GLU A 113 3.13 14.59 -1.02
C GLU A 113 2.10 13.57 -1.51
N LYS A 114 2.25 12.29 -1.14
CA LYS A 114 1.45 11.18 -1.69
C LYS A 114 0.35 10.68 -0.77
N PHE A 115 0.41 10.95 0.54
CA PHE A 115 -0.57 10.47 1.52
C PHE A 115 -1.80 11.37 1.58
N THR A 116 -2.38 11.64 0.40
CA THR A 116 -3.58 12.46 0.23
C THR A 116 -4.65 11.67 -0.50
N ASP A 117 -5.86 11.66 0.07
CA ASP A 117 -7.05 11.12 -0.59
C ASP A 117 -7.89 12.28 -1.14
N LEU A 118 -8.71 11.97 -2.15
CA LEU A 118 -9.71 12.92 -2.66
C LEU A 118 -10.98 12.86 -1.81
N MET A 119 -11.34 14.00 -1.24
CA MET A 119 -12.48 14.15 -0.33
C MET A 119 -13.56 15.03 -0.96
N VAL A 120 -14.82 14.67 -0.74
CA VAL A 120 -15.99 15.52 -1.02
C VAL A 120 -16.76 15.82 0.26
N LYS A 121 -17.46 16.96 0.30
CA LYS A 121 -18.32 17.35 1.42
C LYS A 121 -19.77 17.45 0.99
N ASP A 122 -20.69 16.99 1.85
CA ASP A 122 -22.10 17.39 1.77
C ASP A 122 -22.18 18.90 2.00
N GLU A 123 -22.67 19.63 1.01
CA GLU A 123 -22.69 21.10 1.03
C GLU A 123 -23.60 21.68 2.12
N LYS A 124 -24.55 20.89 2.65
CA LYS A 124 -25.48 21.35 3.69
C LYS A 124 -25.03 20.94 5.09
N THR A 125 -24.50 19.73 5.25
CA THR A 125 -24.13 19.20 6.58
C THR A 125 -22.65 19.32 6.90
N GLY A 126 -21.79 19.50 5.89
CA GLY A 126 -20.34 19.48 6.03
C GLY A 126 -19.75 18.07 6.23
N SER A 127 -20.58 17.03 6.21
CA SER A 127 -20.15 15.64 6.35
C SER A 127 -19.19 15.28 5.20
N CYS A 128 -18.07 14.64 5.55
CA CYS A 128 -17.00 14.34 4.61
C CYS A 128 -17.07 12.88 4.15
N TYR A 129 -16.82 12.65 2.87
CA TYR A 129 -16.79 11.33 2.26
C TYR A 129 -15.58 11.21 1.35
N ARG A 130 -15.02 10.00 1.25
CA ARG A 130 -13.97 9.68 0.29
C ARG A 130 -14.59 9.55 -1.10
N ALA A 131 -14.08 10.29 -2.07
CA ALA A 131 -14.74 10.49 -3.35
C ALA A 131 -14.71 9.22 -4.22
N ASP A 132 -13.59 8.51 -4.23
CA ASP A 132 -13.38 7.22 -4.91
C ASP A 132 -14.32 6.13 -4.37
N HIS A 133 -14.50 6.06 -3.04
CA HIS A 133 -15.40 5.12 -2.40
C HIS A 133 -16.85 5.35 -2.80
N LEU A 134 -17.30 6.60 -2.88
CA LEU A 134 -18.66 6.90 -3.33
C LEU A 134 -18.91 6.40 -4.75
N LEU A 135 -17.93 6.60 -5.65
CA LEU A 135 -18.01 6.10 -7.01
C LEU A 135 -17.96 4.56 -7.05
N LYS A 136 -17.08 3.94 -6.26
CA LYS A 136 -16.95 2.48 -6.13
C LYS A 136 -18.24 1.83 -5.66
N ASP A 137 -18.82 2.35 -4.57
CA ASP A 137 -20.05 1.84 -3.97
C ASP A 137 -21.20 1.97 -4.97
N PHE A 138 -21.31 3.11 -5.67
CA PHE A 138 -22.31 3.31 -6.71
C PHE A 138 -22.17 2.31 -7.87
N CYS A 139 -20.95 2.13 -8.41
CA CYS A 139 -20.69 1.20 -9.50
C CYS A 139 -21.06 -0.24 -9.11
N LYS A 140 -20.65 -0.68 -7.91
CA LYS A 140 -20.99 -2.02 -7.40
C LYS A 140 -22.49 -2.19 -7.18
N GLU A 141 -23.15 -1.22 -6.55
CA GLU A 141 -24.59 -1.27 -6.30
C GLU A 141 -25.36 -1.39 -7.62
N LYS A 142 -24.93 -0.66 -8.66
CA LYS A 142 -25.53 -0.74 -10.00
C LYS A 142 -25.31 -2.10 -10.64
N LEU A 143 -24.08 -2.60 -10.65
CA LEU A 143 -23.76 -3.92 -11.22
C LEU A 143 -24.51 -5.07 -10.51
N GLU A 144 -24.73 -4.96 -9.19
CA GLU A 144 -25.38 -6.02 -8.41
C GLU A 144 -26.92 -5.97 -8.46
N ASN A 145 -27.51 -4.77 -8.51
CA ASN A 145 -28.95 -4.59 -8.32
C ASN A 145 -29.73 -4.19 -9.58
N ASP A 146 -29.06 -3.75 -10.65
CA ASP A 146 -29.71 -3.27 -11.87
C ASP A 146 -29.65 -4.32 -12.99
N ASN A 147 -30.64 -5.23 -13.01
CA ASN A 147 -30.78 -6.26 -14.04
C ASN A 147 -31.13 -5.69 -15.44
N THR A 148 -31.22 -4.37 -15.60
CA THR A 148 -31.55 -3.70 -16.86
C THR A 148 -30.37 -2.96 -17.50
N LEU A 149 -29.17 -3.10 -16.93
CA LEU A 149 -27.94 -2.55 -17.50
C LEU A 149 -27.68 -3.11 -18.90
N SER A 150 -27.38 -2.21 -19.85
CA SER A 150 -26.88 -2.63 -21.15
C SER A 150 -25.47 -3.22 -21.00
N PRO A 151 -25.05 -4.18 -21.87
CA PRO A 151 -23.70 -4.73 -21.83
C PRO A 151 -22.60 -3.66 -21.90
N GLN A 152 -22.87 -2.58 -22.64
CA GLN A 152 -21.97 -1.42 -22.76
C GLN A 152 -21.83 -0.68 -21.43
N LYS A 153 -22.91 -0.54 -20.66
CA LYS A 153 -22.88 0.14 -19.35
C LYS A 153 -22.21 -0.72 -18.29
N GLU A 154 -22.40 -2.03 -18.36
CA GLU A 154 -21.71 -2.99 -17.49
C GLU A 154 -20.19 -2.96 -17.72
N GLU A 155 -19.74 -2.95 -18.98
CA GLU A 155 -18.33 -2.80 -19.34
C GLU A 155 -17.76 -1.45 -18.89
N GLU A 156 -18.51 -0.35 -19.06
CA GLU A 156 -18.11 0.98 -18.57
C GLU A 156 -17.91 1.01 -17.06
N LEU A 157 -18.85 0.46 -16.28
CA LEU A 157 -18.76 0.44 -14.81
C LEU A 157 -17.60 -0.44 -14.32
N ASN A 158 -17.38 -1.59 -14.95
CA ASN A 158 -16.24 -2.46 -14.65
C ASN A 158 -14.90 -1.79 -15.00
N HIS A 159 -14.84 -1.09 -16.14
CA HIS A 159 -13.66 -0.32 -16.50
C HIS A 159 -13.37 0.79 -15.49
N ILE A 160 -14.39 1.55 -15.07
CA ILE A 160 -14.24 2.59 -14.04
C ILE A 160 -13.73 2.01 -12.72
N LEU A 161 -14.23 0.86 -12.29
CA LEU A 161 -13.73 0.17 -11.10
C LEU A 161 -12.26 -0.23 -11.23
N ALA A 162 -11.80 -0.56 -12.44
CA ALA A 162 -10.41 -0.95 -12.70
C ALA A 162 -9.43 0.24 -12.74
N VAL A 163 -9.90 1.42 -13.13
CA VAL A 163 -9.08 2.65 -13.23
C VAL A 163 -9.36 3.66 -12.12
N LEU A 164 -10.14 3.27 -11.10
CA LEU A 164 -10.67 4.18 -10.09
C LEU A 164 -9.56 4.94 -9.35
N ASP A 165 -8.47 4.24 -9.01
CA ASP A 165 -7.35 4.78 -8.25
C ASP A 165 -6.49 5.75 -9.09
N ASP A 166 -6.63 5.73 -10.43
CA ASP A 166 -5.91 6.58 -11.37
C ASP A 166 -6.67 7.87 -11.74
N LEU A 167 -7.91 8.03 -11.29
CA LEU A 167 -8.74 9.19 -11.65
C LEU A 167 -8.28 10.47 -10.95
N SER A 168 -8.10 11.55 -11.73
CA SER A 168 -7.84 12.88 -11.19
C SER A 168 -9.05 13.43 -10.42
N ALA A 169 -8.84 14.47 -9.60
CA ALA A 169 -9.93 15.15 -8.87
C ALA A 169 -11.04 15.65 -9.81
N GLU A 170 -10.67 16.17 -10.97
CA GLU A 170 -11.61 16.67 -11.99
C GLU A 170 -12.37 15.53 -12.66
N GLN A 171 -11.69 14.43 -13.01
CA GLN A 171 -12.32 13.25 -13.61
C GLN A 171 -13.30 12.60 -12.64
N LEU A 172 -12.89 12.45 -11.39
CA LEU A 172 -13.70 11.87 -10.33
C LEU A 172 -14.92 12.75 -10.03
N GLY A 173 -14.73 14.07 -9.95
CA GLY A 173 -15.81 15.03 -9.77
C GLY A 173 -16.79 15.04 -10.94
N ALA A 174 -16.29 14.92 -12.17
CA ALA A 174 -17.12 14.80 -13.37
C ALA A 174 -17.97 13.52 -13.32
N LYS A 175 -17.40 12.38 -12.93
CA LYS A 175 -18.13 11.11 -12.80
C LYS A 175 -19.17 11.13 -11.69
N ILE A 176 -18.85 11.71 -10.53
CA ILE A 176 -19.80 11.91 -9.42
C ILE A 176 -21.02 12.74 -9.90
N LYS A 177 -20.78 13.82 -10.66
CA LYS A 177 -21.85 14.65 -11.23
C LYS A 177 -22.63 13.94 -12.33
N GLU A 178 -21.94 13.28 -13.26
CA GLU A 178 -22.52 12.53 -14.38
C GLU A 178 -23.51 11.46 -13.90
N TYR A 179 -23.13 10.72 -12.86
CA TYR A 179 -23.96 9.67 -12.28
C TYR A 179 -24.95 10.15 -11.23
N GLY A 180 -24.97 11.45 -10.93
CA GLY A 180 -25.87 12.03 -9.93
C GLY A 180 -25.63 11.46 -8.53
N ILE A 181 -24.39 11.12 -8.19
CA ILE A 181 -24.03 10.59 -6.88
C ILE A 181 -24.20 11.69 -5.84
N ALA A 182 -25.02 11.42 -4.84
CA ALA A 182 -25.32 12.33 -3.74
C ALA A 182 -24.82 11.75 -2.40
N ALA A 183 -24.79 12.58 -1.35
CA ALA A 183 -24.41 12.14 -0.03
C ALA A 183 -25.25 10.92 0.42
N PRO A 184 -24.64 9.80 0.86
CA PRO A 184 -25.36 8.55 1.12
C PRO A 184 -26.53 8.70 2.09
N ASP A 185 -26.33 9.47 3.17
CA ASP A 185 -27.26 9.58 4.29
C ASP A 185 -28.36 10.64 4.07
N THR A 186 -28.02 11.75 3.42
CA THR A 186 -28.89 12.92 3.31
C THR A 186 -29.43 13.15 1.90
N LYS A 187 -28.85 12.50 0.89
CA LYS A 187 -29.08 12.72 -0.54
C LYS A 187 -28.85 14.18 -0.99
N ASN A 188 -28.07 14.94 -0.22
CA ASN A 188 -27.68 16.30 -0.58
C ASN A 188 -26.60 16.32 -1.67
N PRO A 189 -26.47 17.45 -2.39
CA PRO A 189 -25.35 17.72 -3.28
C PRO A 189 -24.00 17.63 -2.56
N LEU A 190 -22.98 17.19 -3.30
CA LEU A 190 -21.60 17.07 -2.85
C LEU A 190 -20.76 18.17 -3.50
N SER A 191 -19.76 18.67 -2.76
CA SER A 191 -18.73 19.55 -3.30
C SER A 191 -17.88 18.85 -4.37
N ASP A 192 -17.10 19.62 -5.11
CA ASP A 192 -16.03 19.05 -5.94
C ASP A 192 -15.00 18.31 -5.08
N PRO A 193 -14.37 17.23 -5.59
CA PRO A 193 -13.30 16.54 -4.87
C PRO A 193 -12.08 17.43 -4.67
N TYR A 194 -11.48 17.38 -3.48
CA TYR A 194 -10.24 18.09 -3.18
C TYR A 194 -9.30 17.23 -2.31
N PRO A 195 -7.97 17.45 -2.38
CA PRO A 195 -7.01 16.66 -1.61
C PRO A 195 -7.14 16.85 -0.11
N PHE A 196 -7.06 15.75 0.63
CA PHE A 196 -7.05 15.72 2.09
C PHE A 196 -5.90 14.85 2.59
N ASN A 197 -5.03 15.41 3.44
CA ASN A 197 -3.90 14.68 4.00
C ASN A 197 -4.37 13.70 5.09
N LEU A 198 -4.01 12.43 4.92
CA LEU A 198 -4.39 11.36 5.83
C LEU A 198 -3.46 11.24 7.04
N MET A 199 -2.48 12.11 7.24
CA MET A 199 -1.62 12.10 8.41
C MET A 199 -2.15 13.04 9.50
N PHE A 200 -2.13 12.60 10.75
CA PHE A 200 -2.44 13.47 11.88
C PHE A 200 -1.28 14.44 12.13
N GLN A 201 -1.47 15.70 11.78
CA GLN A 201 -0.49 16.75 12.04
C GLN A 201 -0.49 17.17 13.52
N THR A 202 0.69 17.46 14.05
CA THR A 202 0.92 17.98 15.40
C THR A 202 2.08 19.01 15.40
N SER A 203 2.33 19.63 16.55
CA SER A 203 3.49 20.51 16.76
C SER A 203 4.46 19.86 17.73
N ILE A 204 5.74 19.87 17.39
CA ILE A 204 6.84 19.44 18.25
C ILE A 204 7.35 20.66 19.03
N GLY A 205 7.24 20.58 20.36
CA GLY A 205 7.61 21.67 21.25
C GLY A 205 6.55 22.78 21.34
N PRO A 206 6.69 23.69 22.34
CA PRO A 206 5.65 24.64 22.70
C PRO A 206 5.53 25.83 21.74
N SER A 207 6.50 26.04 20.85
CA SER A 207 6.56 27.23 19.99
C SER A 207 5.65 27.15 18.75
N GLY A 208 5.14 25.97 18.39
CA GLY A 208 4.39 25.80 17.13
C GLY A 208 5.25 25.75 15.87
N LEU A 209 6.57 25.96 15.98
CA LEU A 209 7.45 26.17 14.82
C LEU A 209 7.92 24.88 14.16
N SER A 210 7.90 23.77 14.88
CA SER A 210 8.34 22.47 14.36
C SER A 210 7.13 21.58 14.08
N THR A 211 6.74 21.51 12.81
CA THR A 211 5.67 20.61 12.37
C THR A 211 6.11 19.15 12.53
N GLY A 212 5.22 18.35 13.11
CA GLY A 212 5.35 16.90 13.16
C GLY A 212 4.05 16.24 12.74
N TYR A 213 4.11 14.92 12.59
CA TYR A 213 2.95 14.09 12.33
C TYR A 213 3.00 12.87 13.23
N MET A 214 1.83 12.29 13.51
CA MET A 214 1.77 10.92 13.98
C MET A 214 2.08 9.99 12.81
N ARG A 215 3.00 9.04 13.00
CA ARG A 215 3.49 8.16 11.93
C ARG A 215 2.35 7.34 11.29
N PRO A 216 2.29 7.26 9.95
CA PRO A 216 1.28 6.44 9.23
C PRO A 216 1.64 4.95 9.10
N GLU A 217 2.90 4.62 9.39
CA GLU A 217 3.52 3.29 9.38
C GLU A 217 4.67 3.24 10.40
N THR A 218 5.23 2.07 10.67
CA THR A 218 6.37 1.89 11.61
C THR A 218 7.73 1.78 10.91
N ALA A 219 7.76 1.41 9.63
CA ALA A 219 8.95 1.21 8.79
C ALA A 219 9.96 2.37 8.81
N GLN A 220 9.48 3.62 8.77
CA GLN A 220 10.35 4.80 8.75
C GLN A 220 11.32 4.87 9.93
N GLY A 221 10.90 4.38 11.11
CA GLY A 221 11.77 4.30 12.29
C GLY A 221 12.94 3.35 12.10
N ILE A 222 12.73 2.26 11.37
CA ILE A 222 13.78 1.28 11.05
C ILE A 222 14.75 1.89 10.02
N PHE A 223 14.24 2.51 8.95
CA PHE A 223 15.08 3.07 7.89
C PHE A 223 16.03 4.16 8.40
N VAL A 224 15.55 5.09 9.23
CA VAL A 224 16.41 6.17 9.77
C VAL A 224 17.48 5.65 10.72
N ASN A 225 17.28 4.46 11.31
CA ASN A 225 18.25 3.79 12.19
C ASN A 225 19.06 2.70 11.47
N PHE A 226 18.96 2.59 10.13
CA PHE A 226 19.61 1.54 9.35
C PHE A 226 21.11 1.40 9.65
N LYS A 227 21.84 2.52 9.74
CA LYS A 227 23.28 2.52 10.00
C LYS A 227 23.65 1.85 11.32
N ASP A 228 22.89 2.14 12.37
CA ASP A 228 23.14 1.59 13.71
C ASP A 228 22.73 0.12 13.78
N LEU A 229 21.63 -0.26 13.13
CA LEU A 229 21.17 -1.64 13.03
C LEU A 229 22.15 -2.51 12.22
N TYR A 230 22.62 -2.00 11.09
CA TYR A 230 23.63 -2.66 10.26
C TYR A 230 24.95 -2.83 11.01
N TYR A 231 25.39 -1.80 11.75
CA TYR A 231 26.56 -1.88 12.62
C TYR A 231 26.37 -2.93 13.73
N TYR A 232 25.21 -2.94 14.39
CA TYR A 232 24.88 -3.91 15.43
C TYR A 232 24.88 -5.35 14.91
N ASN A 233 24.42 -5.56 13.67
CA ASN A 233 24.51 -6.84 12.97
C ASN A 233 25.94 -7.19 12.48
N GLY A 234 26.96 -6.43 12.89
CA GLY A 234 28.35 -6.67 12.51
C GLY A 234 28.70 -6.27 11.07
N ASN A 235 27.92 -5.35 10.48
CA ASN A 235 28.07 -4.86 9.10
C ASN A 235 27.95 -5.99 8.06
N LYS A 236 26.96 -6.87 8.22
CA LYS A 236 26.69 -7.97 7.30
C LYS A 236 25.25 -7.97 6.82
N LEU A 237 25.07 -8.28 5.55
CA LEU A 237 23.78 -8.64 4.96
C LEU A 237 23.70 -10.18 4.80
N PRO A 238 22.48 -10.75 4.73
CA PRO A 238 21.22 -10.09 5.05
C PRO A 238 21.03 -9.88 6.56
N PHE A 239 20.14 -8.96 6.93
CA PHE A 239 19.61 -8.84 8.28
C PHE A 239 18.20 -8.28 8.26
N ALA A 240 17.42 -8.56 9.32
CA ALA A 240 16.09 -8.01 9.46
C ALA A 240 15.94 -7.21 10.75
N ALA A 241 15.17 -6.14 10.68
CA ALA A 241 14.70 -5.40 11.84
C ALA A 241 13.18 -5.40 11.87
N ALA A 242 12.61 -5.35 13.06
CA ALA A 242 11.17 -5.46 13.27
C ALA A 242 10.69 -4.39 14.23
N GLN A 243 9.45 -3.94 14.06
CA GLN A 243 8.82 -3.01 14.99
C GLN A 243 7.35 -3.34 15.18
N ILE A 244 6.92 -3.40 16.45
CA ILE A 244 5.51 -3.49 16.82
C ILE A 244 5.11 -2.19 17.48
N GLY A 245 4.12 -1.49 16.94
CA GLY A 245 3.68 -0.23 17.55
C GLY A 245 2.45 0.36 16.90
N GLN A 246 2.00 1.49 17.44
CA GLN A 246 0.85 2.21 16.88
C GLN A 246 1.22 2.94 15.59
N ALA A 247 0.28 2.96 14.66
CA ALA A 247 0.27 3.78 13.46
C ALA A 247 -1.06 4.51 13.35
N PHE A 248 -1.03 5.66 12.68
CA PHE A 248 -2.14 6.60 12.68
C PHE A 248 -2.47 7.03 11.26
N ARG A 249 -3.71 6.84 10.83
CA ARG A 249 -4.21 7.26 9.52
C ARG A 249 -5.51 8.03 9.73
N ASN A 250 -5.53 9.31 9.42
CA ASN A 250 -6.68 10.21 9.52
C ASN A 250 -7.72 9.91 8.43
N GLU A 251 -8.23 8.68 8.43
CA GLU A 251 -9.20 8.17 7.47
C GLU A 251 -10.43 9.08 7.40
N ILE A 252 -10.86 9.39 6.18
CA ILE A 252 -11.92 10.39 5.90
C ILE A 252 -13.26 9.91 6.43
N SER A 253 -13.59 8.64 6.15
CA SER A 253 -14.85 8.01 6.57
C SER A 253 -14.57 6.58 7.03
N PRO A 254 -14.09 6.38 8.27
CA PRO A 254 -13.83 5.04 8.80
C PRO A 254 -15.15 4.27 8.92
N ARG A 255 -15.26 3.16 8.18
CA ARG A 255 -16.41 2.25 8.11
C ARG A 255 -15.94 0.82 8.38
N GLN A 256 -16.87 -0.11 8.61
CA GLN A 256 -16.57 -1.56 8.74
C GLN A 256 -15.79 -1.95 10.01
N GLY A 257 -16.04 -1.28 11.13
CA GLY A 257 -15.51 -1.71 12.44
C GLY A 257 -14.00 -1.53 12.56
N LEU A 258 -13.31 -2.61 12.95
CA LEU A 258 -11.85 -2.63 13.14
C LEU A 258 -11.05 -2.70 11.82
N LEU A 259 -11.70 -2.88 10.67
CA LEU A 259 -11.02 -2.99 9.37
C LEU A 259 -10.50 -1.63 8.85
N ARG A 260 -11.16 -0.53 9.20
CA ARG A 260 -10.70 0.83 8.90
C ARG A 260 -10.82 1.72 10.12
N VAL A 261 -9.68 1.93 10.75
CA VAL A 261 -9.53 2.69 12.00
C VAL A 261 -8.48 3.77 11.83
N ARG A 262 -8.53 4.76 12.73
CA ARG A 262 -7.61 5.91 12.71
C ARG A 262 -6.34 5.68 13.51
N GLU A 263 -6.39 4.76 14.45
CA GLU A 263 -5.27 4.30 15.26
C GLU A 263 -5.32 2.77 15.31
N PHE A 264 -4.21 2.13 14.98
CA PHE A 264 -4.08 0.67 14.98
C PHE A 264 -2.64 0.25 15.23
N THR A 265 -2.49 -0.97 15.72
CA THR A 265 -1.18 -1.56 15.96
C THR A 265 -0.74 -2.31 14.72
N LEU A 266 0.45 -1.96 14.25
CA LEU A 266 1.18 -2.66 13.20
C LEU A 266 2.32 -3.47 13.79
N ALA A 267 2.68 -4.52 13.05
CA ALA A 267 3.89 -5.29 13.26
C ALA A 267 4.57 -5.42 11.90
N GLU A 268 5.64 -4.64 11.69
CA GLU A 268 6.35 -4.56 10.41
C GLU A 268 7.77 -5.13 10.54
N ILE A 269 8.26 -5.69 9.44
CA ILE A 269 9.60 -6.26 9.30
C ILE A 269 10.23 -5.64 8.07
N GLU A 270 11.42 -5.09 8.23
CA GLU A 270 12.27 -4.66 7.13
C GLU A 270 13.44 -5.63 7.02
N HIS A 271 13.44 -6.43 5.96
CA HIS A 271 14.51 -7.38 5.66
C HIS A 271 15.46 -6.80 4.61
N PHE A 272 16.67 -6.47 5.03
CA PHE A 272 17.72 -5.91 4.18
C PHE A 272 18.56 -7.05 3.61
N VAL A 273 18.62 -7.13 2.28
CA VAL A 273 19.33 -8.17 1.53
C VAL A 273 20.11 -7.55 0.37
N ASP A 274 21.14 -8.25 -0.11
CA ASP A 274 21.88 -7.83 -1.29
C ASP A 274 20.96 -7.87 -2.53
N PRO A 275 20.88 -6.80 -3.33
CA PRO A 275 20.08 -6.81 -4.56
C PRO A 275 20.54 -7.84 -5.60
N GLU A 276 21.81 -8.24 -5.60
CA GLU A 276 22.38 -9.22 -6.53
C GLU A 276 22.21 -10.67 -6.03
N ASP A 277 21.92 -10.87 -4.74
CA ASP A 277 21.63 -12.18 -4.15
C ASP A 277 20.41 -12.11 -3.22
N LYS A 278 19.24 -12.36 -3.80
CA LYS A 278 17.96 -12.46 -3.07
C LYS A 278 17.55 -13.92 -2.77
N SER A 279 18.53 -14.82 -2.66
CA SER A 279 18.27 -16.18 -2.15
C SER A 279 17.94 -16.14 -0.65
N HIS A 280 17.27 -17.18 -0.14
CA HIS A 280 16.98 -17.29 1.29
C HIS A 280 17.34 -18.68 1.82
N PRO A 281 18.25 -18.80 2.81
CA PRO A 281 18.80 -20.10 3.22
C PRO A 281 17.74 -21.07 3.78
N LYS A 282 16.64 -20.53 4.31
CA LYS A 282 15.51 -21.30 4.85
C LYS A 282 14.31 -21.42 3.88
N PHE A 283 14.44 -21.04 2.61
CA PHE A 283 13.31 -21.13 1.67
C PHE A 283 12.80 -22.57 1.51
N SER A 284 13.70 -23.54 1.54
CA SER A 284 13.35 -24.97 1.48
C SER A 284 12.41 -25.43 2.62
N ASP A 285 12.37 -24.73 3.76
CA ASP A 285 11.47 -25.06 4.87
C ASP A 285 9.99 -24.76 4.55
N VAL A 286 9.74 -23.90 3.54
CA VAL A 286 8.40 -23.44 3.16
C VAL A 286 8.04 -23.71 1.71
N SER A 287 8.98 -24.16 0.88
CA SER A 287 8.78 -24.40 -0.55
C SER A 287 7.66 -25.41 -0.86
N ASP A 288 7.38 -26.31 0.08
CA ASP A 288 6.38 -27.38 -0.08
C ASP A 288 4.96 -26.96 0.29
N LEU A 289 4.79 -25.74 0.80
CA LEU A 289 3.48 -25.20 1.14
C LEU A 289 2.65 -24.96 -0.12
N GLU A 290 1.38 -25.36 -0.05
CA GLU A 290 0.41 -25.20 -1.13
C GLU A 290 -0.83 -24.44 -0.61
N PHE A 291 -1.15 -23.32 -1.24
CA PHE A 291 -2.25 -22.44 -0.83
C PHE A 291 -2.76 -21.60 -2.00
N LEU A 292 -3.87 -20.89 -1.80
CA LEU A 292 -4.48 -20.06 -2.82
C LEU A 292 -3.57 -18.88 -3.16
N MET A 293 -3.10 -18.82 -4.40
CA MET A 293 -2.35 -17.70 -4.96
C MET A 293 -3.19 -17.07 -6.06
N PHE A 294 -3.08 -15.75 -6.19
CA PHE A 294 -3.78 -14.96 -7.21
C PHE A 294 -2.79 -14.04 -7.94
N PRO A 295 -2.00 -14.59 -8.86
CA PRO A 295 -1.02 -13.83 -9.65
C PRO A 295 -1.66 -12.73 -10.49
N ARG A 296 -0.85 -11.76 -10.96
CA ARG A 296 -1.33 -10.67 -11.82
C ARG A 296 -1.99 -11.16 -13.11
N GLU A 297 -1.44 -12.19 -13.74
CA GLU A 297 -1.96 -12.72 -15.01
C GLU A 297 -3.38 -13.29 -14.85
N ASP A 298 -3.63 -14.00 -13.76
CA ASP A 298 -4.95 -14.57 -13.47
C ASP A 298 -5.96 -13.47 -13.17
N GLN A 299 -5.56 -12.41 -12.47
CA GLN A 299 -6.40 -11.21 -12.23
C GLN A 299 -6.81 -10.54 -13.55
N LEU A 300 -5.84 -10.29 -14.44
CA LEU A 300 -6.07 -9.62 -15.72
C LEU A 300 -6.90 -10.46 -16.70
N THR A 301 -6.83 -11.79 -16.58
CA THR A 301 -7.60 -12.72 -17.43
C THR A 301 -8.96 -13.10 -16.83
N GLY A 302 -9.34 -12.54 -15.68
CA GLY A 302 -10.60 -12.82 -15.00
C GLY A 302 -10.70 -14.24 -14.42
N ARG A 303 -9.57 -14.92 -14.24
CA ARG A 303 -9.51 -16.22 -13.58
C ARG A 303 -9.63 -16.04 -12.06
N SER A 304 -9.88 -17.14 -11.36
CA SER A 304 -9.91 -17.16 -9.90
C SER A 304 -8.56 -17.61 -9.34
N ALA A 305 -8.30 -17.27 -8.07
CA ALA A 305 -7.14 -17.78 -7.34
C ALA A 305 -7.08 -19.32 -7.39
N THR A 306 -5.89 -19.86 -7.58
CA THR A 306 -5.65 -21.31 -7.67
C THR A 306 -4.70 -21.77 -6.58
N ARG A 307 -4.75 -23.05 -6.22
CA ARG A 307 -3.79 -23.63 -5.29
C ARG A 307 -2.48 -23.87 -6.03
N VAL A 308 -1.42 -23.26 -5.55
CA VAL A 308 -0.08 -23.34 -6.15
C VAL A 308 0.91 -23.69 -5.06
N ARG A 309 1.88 -24.55 -5.38
CA ARG A 309 3.00 -24.85 -4.49
C ARG A 309 4.00 -23.70 -4.53
N LEU A 310 4.39 -23.19 -3.37
CA LEU A 310 5.24 -22.00 -3.28
C LEU A 310 6.59 -22.15 -3.99
N GLY A 311 7.20 -23.33 -3.91
CA GLY A 311 8.44 -23.64 -4.64
C GLY A 311 8.28 -23.55 -6.17
N GLU A 312 7.15 -23.98 -6.70
CA GLU A 312 6.84 -23.88 -8.14
C GLU A 312 6.67 -22.40 -8.53
N ALA A 313 5.89 -21.64 -7.75
CA ALA A 313 5.68 -20.21 -8.00
C ALA A 313 6.98 -19.39 -8.02
N VAL A 314 7.97 -19.72 -7.17
CA VAL A 314 9.30 -19.08 -7.20
C VAL A 314 10.11 -19.57 -8.40
N SER A 315 10.15 -20.88 -8.67
CA SER A 315 10.94 -21.44 -9.78
C SER A 315 10.47 -20.98 -11.17
N GLU A 316 9.18 -20.69 -11.32
CA GLU A 316 8.56 -20.19 -12.55
C GLU A 316 8.64 -18.66 -12.66
N GLY A 317 9.11 -17.97 -11.62
CA GLY A 317 9.23 -16.51 -11.59
C GLY A 317 7.93 -15.75 -11.33
N THR A 318 6.86 -16.45 -10.93
CA THR A 318 5.61 -15.79 -10.48
C THR A 318 5.84 -14.99 -9.21
N VAL A 319 6.56 -15.59 -8.24
CA VAL A 319 7.14 -14.89 -7.09
C VAL A 319 8.60 -14.58 -7.41
N ASN A 320 8.98 -13.32 -7.29
CA ASN A 320 10.24 -12.81 -7.86
C ASN A 320 11.51 -13.53 -7.36
N ASN A 321 11.60 -13.88 -6.07
CA ASN A 321 12.79 -14.48 -5.47
C ASN A 321 12.47 -15.31 -4.22
N GLU A 322 13.45 -16.08 -3.75
CA GLU A 322 13.32 -16.96 -2.58
C GLU A 322 13.08 -16.19 -1.27
N THR A 323 13.65 -14.99 -1.09
CA THR A 323 13.39 -14.16 0.09
C THR A 323 11.93 -13.75 0.18
N LEU A 324 11.34 -13.27 -0.91
CA LEU A 324 9.93 -12.94 -0.97
C LEU A 324 9.06 -14.19 -0.75
N GLY A 325 9.42 -15.30 -1.40
CA GLY A 325 8.76 -16.59 -1.21
C GLY A 325 8.81 -17.06 0.25
N PHE A 326 9.96 -16.93 0.91
CA PHE A 326 10.14 -17.31 2.31
C PHE A 326 9.16 -16.57 3.22
N PHE A 327 9.08 -15.24 3.09
CA PHE A 327 8.15 -14.44 3.89
C PHE A 327 6.68 -14.71 3.57
N ILE A 328 6.32 -14.96 2.31
CA ILE A 328 4.96 -15.44 1.94
C ILE A 328 4.64 -16.74 2.69
N GLY A 329 5.54 -17.73 2.66
CA GLY A 329 5.38 -18.99 3.36
C GLY A 329 5.26 -18.84 4.88
N ARG A 330 6.12 -18.00 5.49
CA ARG A 330 6.06 -17.69 6.92
C ARG A 330 4.76 -16.98 7.31
N VAL A 331 4.26 -16.05 6.50
CA VAL A 331 2.97 -15.39 6.73
C VAL A 331 1.81 -16.38 6.65
N TYR A 332 1.82 -17.29 5.67
CA TYR A 332 0.82 -18.35 5.58
C TYR A 332 0.81 -19.23 6.85
N LEU A 333 1.98 -19.66 7.32
CA LEU A 333 2.10 -20.45 8.54
C LEU A 333 1.61 -19.68 9.77
N PHE A 334 1.96 -18.40 9.90
CA PHE A 334 1.52 -17.55 11.00
C PHE A 334 -0.02 -17.44 11.04
N LEU A 335 -0.64 -17.05 9.91
CA LEU A 335 -2.09 -16.86 9.84
C LEU A 335 -2.86 -18.16 10.08
N THR A 336 -2.39 -19.28 9.54
CA THR A 336 -3.05 -20.58 9.73
C THR A 336 -2.89 -21.11 11.16
N GLN A 337 -1.75 -20.87 11.81
CA GLN A 337 -1.55 -21.22 13.23
C GLN A 337 -2.36 -20.32 14.18
N LEU A 338 -2.66 -19.07 13.81
CA LEU A 338 -3.61 -18.22 14.51
C LEU A 338 -5.07 -18.74 14.42
N GLY A 339 -5.35 -19.67 13.51
CA GLY A 339 -6.67 -20.25 13.30
C GLY A 339 -7.45 -19.65 12.13
N ILE A 340 -6.79 -18.94 11.21
CA ILE A 340 -7.42 -18.52 9.95
C ILE A 340 -7.66 -19.75 9.06
N ASP A 341 -8.87 -19.81 8.50
CA ASP A 341 -9.28 -20.88 7.59
C ASP A 341 -8.46 -20.82 6.28
N LYS A 342 -7.81 -21.95 5.95
CA LYS A 342 -6.94 -22.10 4.78
C LYS A 342 -7.70 -21.91 3.46
N ASP A 343 -8.98 -22.24 3.41
CA ASP A 343 -9.80 -22.09 2.20
C ASP A 343 -10.30 -20.64 2.03
N ARG A 344 -10.08 -19.79 3.03
CA ARG A 344 -10.45 -18.37 3.06
C ARG A 344 -9.23 -17.46 3.21
N LEU A 345 -8.05 -17.97 2.89
CA LEU A 345 -6.79 -17.25 2.89
C LEU A 345 -6.18 -17.37 1.50
N ARG A 346 -5.89 -16.24 0.85
CA ARG A 346 -5.20 -16.20 -0.43
C ARG A 346 -4.07 -15.16 -0.42
N PHE A 347 -3.13 -15.32 -1.33
CA PHE A 347 -2.06 -14.34 -1.59
C PHE A 347 -2.29 -13.71 -2.95
N ARG A 348 -2.59 -12.41 -3.00
CA ARG A 348 -2.88 -11.67 -4.23
C ARG A 348 -1.67 -10.81 -4.59
N GLN A 349 -1.20 -10.94 -5.83
CA GLN A 349 -0.11 -10.10 -6.32
C GLN A 349 -0.66 -8.73 -6.75
N HIS A 350 0.04 -7.63 -6.44
CA HIS A 350 -0.37 -6.30 -6.89
C HIS A 350 -0.31 -6.18 -8.41
N LEU A 351 -1.29 -5.50 -9.03
CA LEU A 351 -1.24 -5.15 -10.45
C LEU A 351 -0.19 -4.04 -10.71
N PRO A 352 0.29 -3.88 -11.96
CA PRO A 352 1.31 -2.88 -12.27
C PRO A 352 0.94 -1.43 -11.93
N ASN A 353 -0.35 -1.09 -11.93
CA ASN A 353 -0.86 0.23 -11.55
C ASN A 353 -1.05 0.39 -10.02
N GLU A 354 -1.16 -0.71 -9.28
CA GLU A 354 -1.24 -0.71 -7.81
C GLU A 354 0.15 -0.67 -7.15
N MET A 355 1.17 -1.15 -7.87
CA MET A 355 2.53 -1.15 -7.38
C MET A 355 3.06 0.27 -7.17
N ALA A 356 3.69 0.50 -6.01
CA ALA A 356 4.54 1.67 -5.86
C ALA A 356 5.62 1.65 -6.96
N HIS A 357 5.83 2.79 -7.63
CA HIS A 357 6.82 2.96 -8.71
C HIS A 357 8.26 2.45 -8.43
N TYR A 358 8.60 2.14 -7.18
CA TYR A 358 9.88 1.59 -6.75
C TYR A 358 9.85 0.13 -6.30
N ALA A 359 8.67 -0.48 -6.19
CA ALA A 359 8.53 -1.86 -5.77
C ALA A 359 8.87 -2.81 -6.93
N ALA A 360 9.61 -3.88 -6.66
CA ALA A 360 9.92 -4.91 -7.66
C ALA A 360 8.81 -5.95 -7.77
N ASP A 361 8.22 -6.33 -6.63
CA ASP A 361 7.07 -7.21 -6.53
C ASP A 361 6.34 -6.95 -5.19
N CYS A 362 5.04 -7.22 -5.15
CA CYS A 362 4.24 -7.03 -3.94
C CYS A 362 3.08 -8.03 -3.90
N TRP A 363 2.90 -8.65 -2.73
CA TRP A 363 1.86 -9.64 -2.47
C TRP A 363 1.11 -9.31 -1.18
N ASP A 364 -0.22 -9.38 -1.25
CA ASP A 364 -1.10 -9.21 -0.11
C ASP A 364 -1.63 -10.57 0.35
N ALA A 365 -1.49 -10.88 1.64
CA ALA A 365 -2.29 -11.92 2.26
C ALA A 365 -3.69 -11.37 2.53
N GLU A 366 -4.70 -11.93 1.87
CA GLU A 366 -6.10 -11.53 1.99
C GLU A 366 -6.93 -12.63 2.66
N ILE A 367 -7.81 -12.20 3.58
CA ILE A 367 -8.74 -13.09 4.29
C ILE A 367 -10.16 -12.84 3.76
N GLU A 368 -10.87 -13.90 3.37
CA GLU A 368 -12.29 -13.80 3.02
C GLU A 368 -13.14 -13.70 4.29
N CYS A 369 -13.69 -12.51 4.50
CA CYS A 369 -14.61 -12.23 5.58
C CYS A 369 -16.00 -11.89 5.05
N SER A 370 -16.93 -11.52 5.94
CA SER A 370 -18.27 -11.09 5.53
C SER A 370 -18.27 -9.87 4.60
N TYR A 371 -17.21 -9.06 4.59
CA TYR A 371 -17.06 -7.90 3.70
C TYR A 371 -16.39 -8.24 2.36
N GLY A 372 -16.07 -9.53 2.12
CA GLY A 372 -15.28 -9.98 0.98
C GLY A 372 -13.82 -10.23 1.36
N TRP A 373 -12.95 -10.28 0.36
CA TRP A 373 -11.51 -10.40 0.53
C TRP A 373 -10.94 -9.06 1.02
N ILE A 374 -10.24 -9.10 2.15
CA ILE A 374 -9.62 -7.93 2.77
C ILE A 374 -8.16 -8.27 3.06
N GLU A 375 -7.26 -7.36 2.68
CA GLU A 375 -5.84 -7.40 3.01
C GLU A 375 -5.64 -7.40 4.53
N CYS A 376 -4.75 -8.27 5.01
CA CYS A 376 -4.33 -8.30 6.42
C CYS A 376 -2.81 -8.23 6.60
N VAL A 377 -2.02 -8.55 5.57
CA VAL A 377 -0.56 -8.44 5.55
C VAL A 377 -0.11 -8.08 4.13
N GLY A 378 0.57 -6.95 3.97
CA GLY A 378 1.30 -6.62 2.74
C GLY A 378 2.74 -7.10 2.80
N ILE A 379 3.25 -7.66 1.69
CA ILE A 379 4.60 -8.21 1.55
C ILE A 379 5.23 -7.60 0.30
N ALA A 380 6.04 -6.56 0.48
CA ALA A 380 6.55 -5.73 -0.61
C ALA A 380 8.08 -5.79 -0.72
N ASP A 381 8.59 -5.95 -1.94
CA ASP A 381 10.00 -5.73 -2.27
C ASP A 381 10.19 -4.26 -2.69
N ARG A 382 10.63 -3.41 -1.76
CA ARG A 382 10.76 -1.95 -1.97
C ARG A 382 12.11 -1.53 -2.58
N SER A 383 12.96 -2.49 -2.96
CA SER A 383 14.35 -2.25 -3.37
C SER A 383 15.09 -1.36 -2.35
N ALA A 384 15.91 -0.41 -2.80
CA ALA A 384 16.65 0.53 -1.94
C ALA A 384 16.02 1.95 -1.94
N TYR A 385 14.73 2.09 -2.27
CA TYR A 385 14.09 3.41 -2.38
C TYR A 385 14.16 4.21 -1.08
N ASP A 386 13.71 3.63 0.03
CA ASP A 386 13.62 4.33 1.31
C ASP A 386 14.99 4.79 1.83
N LEU A 387 15.99 3.90 1.78
CA LEU A 387 17.36 4.24 2.20
C LEU A 387 17.97 5.34 1.34
N ARG A 388 17.76 5.31 0.01
CA ARG A 388 18.22 6.38 -0.90
C ARG A 388 17.52 7.70 -0.62
N ALA A 389 16.18 7.69 -0.49
CA ALA A 389 15.41 8.89 -0.22
C ALA A 389 15.84 9.60 1.08
N HIS A 390 16.10 8.82 2.15
CA HIS A 390 16.64 9.36 3.39
C HIS A 390 18.11 9.81 3.27
N SER A 391 18.94 9.07 2.52
CA SER A 391 20.33 9.46 2.27
C SER A 391 20.41 10.80 1.54
N ASP A 392 19.66 10.94 0.45
CA ASP A 392 19.60 12.16 -0.37
C ASP A 392 19.11 13.35 0.44
N LYS A 393 18.12 13.14 1.32
CA LYS A 393 17.53 14.22 2.12
C LYS A 393 18.41 14.64 3.29
N SER A 394 19.05 13.68 3.96
CA SER A 394 19.83 13.92 5.18
C SER A 394 21.31 14.23 4.91
N GLY A 395 21.84 13.82 3.75
CA GLY A 395 23.27 13.84 3.45
C GLY A 395 24.09 12.76 4.16
N VAL A 396 23.43 11.82 4.86
CA VAL A 396 24.08 10.69 5.54
C VAL A 396 23.93 9.44 4.68
N PRO A 397 25.02 8.79 4.25
CA PRO A 397 24.93 7.57 3.44
C PRO A 397 24.36 6.41 4.26
N LEU A 398 23.25 5.84 3.80
CA LEU A 398 22.62 4.63 4.33
C LEU A 398 22.90 3.46 3.38
N GLU A 399 24.15 3.00 3.39
CA GLU A 399 24.67 1.99 2.47
C GLU A 399 25.27 0.81 3.25
N ALA A 400 25.22 -0.38 2.65
CA ALA A 400 25.98 -1.54 3.12
C ALA A 400 27.26 -1.68 2.31
N HIS A 401 28.30 -2.25 2.93
CA HIS A 401 29.56 -2.54 2.27
C HIS A 401 29.89 -4.03 2.39
N GLU A 402 30.21 -4.65 1.27
CA GLU A 402 30.76 -6.00 1.24
C GLU A 402 32.23 -5.96 0.80
N LYS A 403 33.05 -6.80 1.42
CA LYS A 403 34.43 -7.00 0.99
C LYS A 403 34.43 -7.98 -0.17
N PHE A 404 34.99 -7.57 -1.31
CA PHE A 404 35.29 -8.52 -2.39
C PHE A 404 36.20 -9.65 -1.89
N ALA A 405 35.98 -10.86 -2.41
CA ALA A 405 36.81 -12.03 -2.10
C ALA A 405 38.29 -11.79 -2.43
N GLU A 406 38.56 -11.08 -3.51
CA GLU A 406 39.89 -10.64 -3.92
C GLU A 406 39.87 -9.13 -4.23
N PRO A 407 40.95 -8.38 -3.92
CA PRO A 407 41.06 -6.98 -4.30
C PRO A 407 40.89 -6.80 -5.81
N ARG A 408 39.95 -5.94 -6.22
CA ARG A 408 39.77 -5.57 -7.63
C ARG A 408 40.57 -4.32 -7.94
N GLU A 409 41.63 -4.45 -8.73
CA GLU A 409 42.31 -3.31 -9.32
C GLU A 409 41.51 -2.81 -10.53
N VAL A 410 41.11 -1.54 -10.50
CA VAL A 410 40.37 -0.91 -11.60
C VAL A 410 41.19 0.24 -12.13
N GLU A 411 41.64 0.13 -13.39
CA GLU A 411 42.28 1.24 -14.08
C GLU A 411 41.23 2.30 -14.40
N LYS A 412 41.30 3.44 -13.72
CA LYS A 412 40.42 4.59 -13.95
C LYS A 412 41.25 5.77 -14.43
N LEU A 413 40.87 6.33 -15.58
CA LEU A 413 41.40 7.62 -16.01
C LEU A 413 40.82 8.71 -15.09
N VAL A 414 41.66 9.27 -14.22
CA VAL A 414 41.27 10.35 -13.31
C VAL A 414 41.88 11.66 -13.81
N ILE A 415 41.03 12.60 -14.22
CA ILE A 415 41.47 13.97 -14.50
C ILE A 415 41.75 14.64 -13.17
N THR A 416 42.98 15.11 -12.97
CA THR A 416 43.37 15.87 -11.79
C THR A 416 43.57 17.34 -12.20
N PRO A 417 42.50 18.17 -12.18
CA PRO A 417 42.61 19.55 -12.62
C PRO A 417 43.45 20.38 -11.65
N SER A 418 44.38 21.18 -12.21
CA SER A 418 45.16 22.14 -11.42
C SER A 418 44.27 23.30 -10.97
N LYS A 419 43.76 23.23 -9.73
CA LYS A 419 42.89 24.28 -9.16
C LYS A 419 43.52 25.67 -9.20
N LYS A 420 44.83 25.76 -9.07
CA LYS A 420 45.56 27.04 -9.14
C LYS A 420 45.51 27.64 -10.55
N GLU A 421 45.77 26.82 -11.57
CA GLU A 421 45.75 27.29 -12.96
C GLU A 421 44.33 27.59 -13.43
N LEU A 422 43.35 26.76 -13.05
CA LEU A 422 41.94 27.02 -13.33
C LEU A 422 41.43 28.28 -12.65
N GLY A 423 41.83 28.54 -11.40
CA GLY A 423 41.48 29.78 -10.70
C GLY A 423 42.09 31.03 -11.35
N LEU A 424 43.31 30.92 -11.88
CA LEU A 424 43.96 32.02 -12.60
C LEU A 424 43.32 32.27 -13.98
N ALA A 425 42.93 31.21 -14.69
CA ALA A 425 42.36 31.29 -16.03
C ALA A 425 40.87 31.67 -16.04
N PHE A 426 40.07 31.07 -15.17
CA PHE A 426 38.59 31.17 -15.19
C PHE A 426 38.01 32.00 -14.03
N LYS A 427 38.81 32.38 -13.03
CA LYS A 427 38.41 33.26 -11.91
C LYS A 427 37.08 32.82 -11.27
N GLY A 428 36.03 33.63 -11.39
CA GLY A 428 34.71 33.37 -10.80
C GLY A 428 34.00 32.14 -11.37
N ASP A 429 34.35 31.74 -12.59
CA ASP A 429 33.74 30.61 -13.29
C ASP A 429 34.45 29.27 -13.02
N GLN A 430 35.51 29.29 -12.19
CA GLN A 430 36.29 28.10 -11.82
C GLN A 430 35.41 26.93 -11.34
N LYS A 431 34.37 27.24 -10.55
CA LYS A 431 33.46 26.23 -10.00
C LYS A 431 32.69 25.51 -11.11
N MET A 432 32.15 26.25 -12.07
CA MET A 432 31.43 25.68 -13.21
C MET A 432 32.32 24.81 -14.10
N VAL A 433 33.58 25.22 -14.30
CA VAL A 433 34.55 24.45 -15.10
C VAL A 433 34.93 23.14 -14.39
N LEU A 434 35.13 23.18 -13.07
CA LEU A 434 35.39 21.98 -12.27
C LEU A 434 34.20 21.02 -12.31
N GLU A 435 32.98 21.52 -12.11
CA GLU A 435 31.75 20.73 -12.19
C GLU A 435 31.57 20.12 -13.60
N ALA A 436 31.85 20.88 -14.66
CA ALA A 436 31.78 20.38 -16.04
C ALA A 436 32.82 19.28 -16.34
N LEU A 437 34.05 19.41 -15.82
CA LEU A 437 35.09 18.38 -15.95
C LEU A 437 34.75 17.10 -15.17
N GLU A 438 34.07 17.23 -14.03
CA GLU A 438 33.58 16.09 -13.25
C GLU A 438 32.40 15.38 -13.93
N VAL A 439 31.45 16.14 -14.51
CA VAL A 439 30.25 15.59 -15.18
C VAL A 439 30.56 14.99 -16.55
N SER A 440 31.48 15.57 -17.33
CA SER A 440 31.78 15.13 -18.72
C SER A 440 32.38 13.73 -18.81
N PHE A 441 32.84 13.15 -17.69
CA PHE A 441 33.38 11.79 -17.66
C PHE A 441 32.33 10.71 -17.38
N VAL A 442 31.15 11.07 -16.86
CA VAL A 442 30.10 10.10 -16.53
C VAL A 442 29.33 9.60 -17.76
N SER A 443 29.33 10.33 -18.89
CA SER A 443 28.40 10.06 -20.00
C SER A 443 28.97 9.54 -21.32
N THR A 444 30.29 9.44 -21.56
CA THR A 444 30.74 8.94 -22.87
C THR A 444 32.14 8.36 -22.90
N LEU A 445 32.21 7.04 -23.13
CA LEU A 445 33.31 6.36 -23.82
C LEU A 445 33.32 6.74 -25.33
N THR A 446 33.12 8.01 -25.66
CA THR A 446 33.11 8.57 -27.03
C THR A 446 33.17 10.10 -26.96
N CYS A 447 34.28 10.66 -26.46
CA CYS A 447 34.55 12.09 -26.61
C CYS A 447 35.81 12.31 -27.47
N HIS A 448 35.68 12.04 -28.77
CA HIS A 448 36.64 12.47 -29.79
C HIS A 448 36.34 13.89 -30.31
N ILE A 449 35.43 14.67 -29.70
CA ILE A 449 34.93 15.92 -30.30
C ILE A 449 35.01 17.18 -29.41
N LEU A 450 35.34 17.11 -28.12
CA LEU A 450 35.43 18.32 -27.27
C LEU A 450 36.85 18.81 -26.91
N LEU A 451 37.89 18.30 -27.58
CA LEU A 451 39.27 18.79 -27.41
C LEU A 451 39.67 19.91 -28.40
N LEU A 452 38.74 20.39 -29.23
CA LEU A 452 39.03 21.36 -30.31
C LEU A 452 38.82 22.84 -29.96
N LEU A 453 38.34 23.20 -28.77
CA LEU A 453 38.03 24.61 -28.43
C LEU A 453 38.91 25.25 -27.34
N CYS A 454 39.93 24.55 -26.84
CA CYS A 454 40.88 25.13 -25.87
C CYS A 454 42.32 24.64 -26.12
N TRP A 455 42.91 25.07 -27.24
CA TRP A 455 44.38 25.07 -27.41
C TRP A 455 44.78 26.53 -27.66
N PRO A 456 45.53 27.17 -26.75
CA PRO A 456 46.94 26.78 -26.58
C PRO A 456 47.42 26.86 -25.11
N THR A 457 47.32 25.78 -24.31
CA THR A 457 48.11 25.71 -23.06
C THR A 457 48.25 24.34 -22.37
N LEU A 458 47.91 23.19 -22.97
CA LEU A 458 48.25 21.90 -22.34
C LEU A 458 49.61 21.38 -22.83
N LYS A 459 50.64 21.55 -21.99
CA LYS A 459 51.86 20.72 -22.05
C LYS A 459 51.52 19.33 -21.51
N PHE A 460 51.55 18.32 -22.37
CA PHE A 460 51.62 16.92 -21.96
C PHE A 460 52.97 16.67 -21.26
N LEU A 461 52.93 16.26 -19.99
CA LEU A 461 54.02 15.53 -19.35
C LEU A 461 53.76 14.04 -19.57
N ARG A 462 54.76 13.37 -20.16
CA ARG A 462 54.79 11.92 -20.38
C ARG A 462 54.90 11.16 -19.07
#